data_AF-A0A354XJU9-F1
#
_entry.id   AF-A0A354XJU9-F1
#
_cell.length_a   1.000
_cell.length_b   1.000
_cell.length_c   1.000
_cell.angle_alpha   90.00
_cell.angle_beta   90.00
_cell.angle_gamma   90.00
#
_symmetry.space_group_name_H-M   'P 1'
#
loop_
_entity.id
_entity.type
_entity.pdbx_description
1 polymer ?
#
loop_
_entity_poly.entity_id
_entity_poly.type
_entity_poly.pdbx_seq_one_letter_code
_entity_poly.pdbx_strand_id
1 'polypeptide(L)' 'FGKYEGWILADLPGPYLNWFAREGFPNGEIGQLLQLMHEIDHNGLSDLLTPLRQR' A
#
# COMPACT_ATOMS: atom_id res chain seq x y z
N PHE A 1 2.36 10.99 4.12
CA PHE A 1 1.30 11.49 5.03
C PHE A 1 1.05 10.50 6.14
N GLY A 2 0.90 11.00 7.38
CA GLY A 2 0.53 10.21 8.54
C GLY A 2 1.70 9.49 9.19
N LYS A 3 1.40 8.47 10.00
CA LYS A 3 2.38 7.75 10.83
C LYS A 3 3.52 7.07 10.04
N TYR A 4 3.29 6.72 8.77
CA TYR A 4 4.24 6.00 7.91
C TYR A 4 4.80 6.88 6.78
N GLU A 5 4.88 8.19 7.01
CA GLU A 5 5.55 9.07 6.07
C GLU A 5 7.02 8.69 5.87
N GLY A 6 7.47 8.69 4.61
CA GLY A 6 8.82 8.27 4.23
C GLY A 6 9.02 6.75 4.11
N TRP A 7 7.99 5.94 4.40
CA TRP A 7 8.05 4.50 4.20
C TRP A 7 7.82 4.13 2.74
N ILE A 8 8.44 3.02 2.32
CA ILE A 8 8.15 2.38 1.04
C ILE A 8 6.72 1.86 1.08
N LEU A 9 5.93 2.11 0.02
CA LEU A 9 4.53 1.72 -0.04
C LEU A 9 4.31 0.21 0.17
N ALA A 10 5.22 -0.62 -0.35
CA ALA A 10 5.22 -2.08 -0.20
C ALA A 10 5.44 -2.56 1.25
N ASP A 11 5.92 -1.69 2.15
CA ASP A 11 6.14 -2.00 3.57
C ASP A 11 5.03 -1.46 4.47
N LEU A 12 3.99 -0.84 3.88
CA LEU A 12 2.86 -0.36 4.65
C LEU A 12 2.09 -1.53 5.26
N PRO A 13 1.76 -1.47 6.56
CA PRO A 13 0.99 -2.54 7.19
C PRO A 13 -0.41 -2.68 6.59
N GLY A 14 -0.88 -3.92 6.39
CA GLY A 14 -2.26 -4.20 5.96
C GLY A 14 -3.35 -3.46 6.75
N PRO A 15 -3.28 -3.34 8.10
CA PRO A 15 -4.23 -2.52 8.86
C PRO A 15 -4.30 -1.04 8.45
N TYR A 16 -3.18 -0.47 7.99
CA TYR A 16 -3.11 0.91 7.53
C TYR A 16 -3.74 1.08 6.13
N LEU A 17 -3.50 0.12 5.25
CA LEU A 17 -4.16 0.05 3.94
C LEU A 17 -5.68 -0.16 4.08
N ASN A 18 -6.09 -1.02 5.01
CA ASN A 18 -7.50 -1.24 5.35
C ASN A 18 -8.18 0.01 5.92
N TRP A 19 -7.43 0.84 6.67
CA TRP A 19 -7.94 2.12 7.13
C TRP A 19 -8.22 3.07 5.95
N PHE A 20 -7.28 3.18 4.99
CA PHE A 20 -7.53 3.94 3.77
C PHE A 20 -8.68 3.40 2.92
N ALA A 21 -8.87 2.08 2.87
CA ALA A 21 -10.01 1.49 2.16
C ALA A 21 -11.37 1.88 2.77
N ARG A 22 -11.40 2.29 4.05
CA ARG A 22 -12.60 2.77 4.75
C ARG A 22 -12.78 4.28 4.65
N GLU A 23 -11.71 5.04 4.85
CA GLU A 23 -11.74 6.51 4.84
C GLU A 23 -11.70 7.11 3.43
N GLY A 24 -11.21 6.34 2.46
CA GLY A 24 -10.96 6.77 1.08
C GLY A 24 -9.48 7.02 0.82
N PHE A 25 -9.05 6.70 -0.41
CA PHE A 25 -7.70 6.96 -0.88
C PHE A 25 -7.56 8.42 -1.35
N PRO A 26 -6.39 9.06 -1.16
CA PRO A 26 -6.15 10.41 -1.67
C PRO A 26 -6.23 10.42 -3.20
N ASN A 27 -6.52 11.58 -3.81
CA ASN A 27 -6.50 11.67 -5.27
C ASN A 27 -5.07 11.64 -5.83
N GLY A 28 -4.95 11.21 -7.09
CA GLY A 28 -3.69 11.17 -7.83
C GLY A 28 -2.94 9.85 -7.71
N GLU A 29 -1.70 9.84 -8.21
CA GLU A 29 -0.87 8.63 -8.34
C GLU A 29 -0.63 7.92 -7.00
N ILE A 30 -0.38 8.68 -5.93
CA ILE A 30 -0.16 8.11 -4.59
C ILE A 30 -1.38 7.32 -4.10
N GLY A 31 -2.59 7.82 -4.32
CA GLY A 31 -3.80 7.09 -3.92
C GLY A 31 -4.03 5.83 -4.74
N GLN A 32 -3.76 5.90 -6.05
CA GLN A 32 -3.83 4.73 -6.92
C GLN A 32 -2.83 3.65 -6.48
N LEU A 33 -1.61 4.03 -6.11
CA LEU A 33 -0.62 3.10 -5.59
C LEU A 33 -1.02 2.53 -4.22
N LEU A 34 -1.59 3.33 -3.32
CA LEU A 34 -2.12 2.85 -2.04
C LEU A 34 -3.27 1.86 -2.22
N GLN A 35 -4.17 2.13 -3.18
CA GLN A 35 -5.24 1.22 -3.53
C GLN A 35 -4.68 -0.10 -4.10
N LEU A 36 -3.70 -0.02 -5.00
CA LEU A 36 -3.02 -1.21 -5.54
C LEU A 36 -2.37 -2.03 -4.43
N MET A 37 -1.68 -1.39 -3.47
CA MET A 37 -1.09 -2.09 -2.34
C MET A 37 -2.15 -2.78 -1.49
N HIS A 38 -3.30 -2.13 -1.27
CA HIS A 38 -4.42 -2.74 -0.56
C HIS A 38 -4.97 -3.97 -1.29
N GLU A 39 -5.13 -3.90 -2.62
CA GLU A 39 -5.58 -5.03 -3.44
C GLU A 39 -4.59 -6.20 -3.39
N ILE A 40 -3.29 -5.91 -3.44
CA ILE A 40 -2.24 -6.94 -3.33
C ILE A 40 -2.29 -7.63 -1.95
N ASP A 41 -2.37 -6.85 -0.87
CA ASP A 41 -2.45 -7.37 0.50
C ASP A 41 -3.72 -8.20 0.71
N HIS A 42 -4.89 -7.69 0.27
CA HIS A 42 -6.17 -8.37 0.41
C HIS A 42 -6.23 -9.72 -0.30
N ASN A 43 -5.56 -9.83 -1.46
CA ASN A 43 -5.49 -11.08 -2.22
C ASN A 43 -4.33 -12.01 -1.78
N GLY A 44 -3.54 -11.61 -0.77
CA GLY A 44 -2.38 -12.39 -0.32
C GLY A 44 -1.26 -12.46 -1.37
N LEU A 45 -1.14 -11.46 -2.23
CA LEU A 45 -0.20 -11.41 -3.36
C LEU A 45 1.10 -10.66 -3.04
N SER A 46 1.39 -10.42 -1.77
CA SER A 46 2.55 -9.62 -1.33
C SER A 46 3.89 -10.15 -1.86
N ASP A 47 3.99 -11.45 -2.11
CA ASP A 47 5.19 -12.08 -2.69
C ASP A 47 5.54 -11.56 -4.09
N LEU A 48 4.58 -11.02 -4.84
CA LEU A 48 4.83 -10.38 -6.14
C LEU A 48 5.73 -9.15 -6.03
N LEU A 49 5.79 -8.52 -4.84
CA LEU A 49 6.62 -7.35 -4.60
C LEU A 49 8.07 -7.72 -4.26
N THR A 50 8.34 -8.95 -3.82
CA THR A 50 9.68 -9.44 -3.46
C THR A 50 10.76 -9.16 -4.52
N PRO A 51 10.58 -9.51 -5.81
CA PRO A 51 11.59 -9.23 -6.84
C PRO A 51 11.82 -7.74 -7.09
N LEU A 52 10.82 -6.88 -6.83
CA LEU A 52 10.95 -5.43 -7.01
C LEU A 52 11.77 -4.78 -5.89
N ARG A 53 11.90 -5.43 -4.73
CA ARG A 53 12.67 -4.95 -3.58
C ARG A 53 14.18 -5.18 -3.71
N GLN A 54 14.62 -5.99 -4.67
CA GLN A 54 16.02 -6.41 -4.83
C GLN A 54 16.81 -5.52 -5.81
N ARG A 55 16.28 -4.36 -6.20
CA ARG A 55 16.92 -3.42 -7.12
C ARG A 55 17.46 -2.19 -6.43
#